data_AF-A0A329MLS6-F1
#
_entry.id   AF-A0A329MLS6-F1
#
_cell.length_a   1.000
_cell.length_b   1.000
_cell.length_c   1.000
_cell.angle_alpha   90.00
_cell.angle_beta   90.00
_cell.angle_gamma   90.00
#
_symmetry.space_group_name_H-M   'P 1'
#
loop_
_entity.id
_entity.type
_entity.pdbx_description
1 polymer ?
#
loop_
_entity_poly.entity_id
_entity_poly.type
_entity_poly.pdbx_seq_one_letter_code
_entity_poly.pdbx_strand_id
1 'polypeptide(L)'
;MSGAHDKKPVYPDEQGNIQKFEIAYDRYRQRICKYISLKINPMIADDLTQQVFVKAMENIQTFKENSSLFTWMFKIAQNLVRNEYRSLSRKKEIPYDFTDYESQSISLDFAKYVEIRLDIRSALQKLNELDQQIISLRFFVDCTLPEISKIVGMRESAVKNRLYRSLEKLRKELKEWGDITIMSIQDMISIVSKSETKDNNNSLEKVQQDLFNELKNNVDTISSKYNHYPSKKIIIEMYPDLPTFHQAAGEANAPNWFMGTIEENKLKIVSPLNPGPEHTYHSILRSTVHLFTMWLISDINPLAPKWLRQGIGGYEAKQMSQEFIKNTTSGVIRDSAVPSFEQLNDDSWDFETMKGFQFSYLIVEFIVEKYGLDALNKIVRNSHDFNGIFQRSESELHEQWVEYMRNKM
;
A
#
# COMPACT_ATOMS: atom_id res chain seq x y z
N MET A 1 -9.59 32.79 -72.68
CA MET A 1 -10.09 32.67 -71.30
C MET A 1 -9.36 31.49 -70.68
N SER A 2 -8.38 31.77 -69.81
CA SER A 2 -8.49 31.61 -68.35
C SER A 2 -8.59 30.12 -67.96
N GLY A 3 -7.71 29.53 -67.16
CA GLY A 3 -6.67 30.06 -66.29
C GLY A 3 -6.34 29.01 -65.23
N ALA A 4 -5.06 28.94 -64.85
CA ALA A 4 -4.48 28.22 -63.71
C ALA A 4 -4.43 26.68 -63.76
N HIS A 5 -3.40 26.16 -64.42
CA HIS A 5 -2.73 24.94 -63.99
C HIS A 5 -1.91 25.25 -62.73
N ASP A 6 -2.35 24.78 -61.56
CA ASP A 6 -1.51 24.82 -60.36
C ASP A 6 -0.37 23.81 -60.49
N LYS A 7 0.78 24.33 -60.92
CA LYS A 7 2.09 23.72 -60.78
C LYS A 7 2.64 24.06 -59.40
N LYS A 8 2.42 23.17 -58.43
CA LYS A 8 3.40 22.80 -57.39
C LYS A 8 2.80 21.68 -56.50
N PRO A 9 3.54 20.61 -56.22
CA PRO A 9 3.20 19.74 -55.10
C PRO A 9 3.35 20.54 -53.81
N VAL A 10 2.25 20.70 -53.08
CA VAL A 10 2.24 21.34 -51.76
C VAL A 10 2.83 20.32 -50.77
N TYR A 11 4.15 20.45 -50.57
CA TYR A 11 5.05 19.81 -49.60
C TYR A 11 5.55 18.37 -49.86
N PRO A 12 6.68 18.21 -50.59
CA PRO A 12 7.47 16.97 -50.61
C PRO A 12 8.31 16.74 -49.34
N ASP A 13 8.50 17.76 -48.49
CA ASP A 13 9.36 17.71 -47.29
C ASP A 13 8.61 17.50 -45.98
N GLU A 14 7.28 17.61 -45.95
CA GLU A 14 6.52 17.42 -44.70
C GLU A 14 6.29 15.95 -44.38
N GLN A 15 6.02 15.08 -45.35
CA GLN A 15 5.76 13.66 -45.08
C GLN A 15 6.97 12.93 -44.48
N GLY A 16 8.17 13.23 -44.96
CA GLY A 16 9.41 12.68 -44.40
C GLY A 16 9.70 13.22 -42.99
N ASN A 17 9.33 14.48 -42.71
CA ASN A 17 9.44 15.07 -41.39
C ASN A 17 8.36 14.54 -40.42
N ILE A 18 7.14 14.31 -40.90
CA ILE A 18 6.02 13.72 -40.14
C ILE A 18 6.37 12.28 -39.75
N GLN A 19 6.82 11.45 -40.69
CA GLN A 19 7.22 10.06 -40.39
C GLN A 19 8.42 10.00 -39.41
N LYS A 20 9.42 10.88 -39.59
CA LYS A 20 10.53 11.00 -38.63
C LYS A 20 10.05 11.47 -37.25
N PHE A 21 9.03 12.32 -37.21
CA PHE A 21 8.43 12.83 -35.97
C PHE A 21 7.56 11.78 -35.27
N GLU A 22 6.79 10.97 -36.00
CA GLU A 22 6.04 9.81 -35.47
C GLU A 22 6.99 8.81 -34.78
N ILE A 23 8.12 8.49 -35.42
CA ILE A 23 9.15 7.62 -34.81
C ILE A 23 9.72 8.24 -33.53
N ALA A 24 9.90 9.57 -33.50
CA ALA A 24 10.34 10.29 -32.30
C ALA A 24 9.27 10.30 -31.21
N TYR A 25 7.99 10.40 -31.59
CA TYR A 25 6.84 10.33 -30.70
C TYR A 25 6.78 8.98 -29.99
N ASP A 26 6.75 7.89 -30.74
CA ASP A 26 6.68 6.53 -30.19
C ASP A 26 7.87 6.24 -29.27
N ARG A 27 9.06 6.74 -29.63
CA ARG A 27 10.28 6.51 -28.86
C ARG A 27 10.37 7.34 -27.59
N TYR A 28 9.89 8.59 -27.60
CA TYR A 28 10.16 9.55 -26.51
C TYR A 28 8.96 9.88 -25.65
N ARG A 29 7.73 9.59 -26.10
CA ARG A 29 6.50 9.95 -25.37
C ARG A 29 6.51 9.43 -23.94
N GLN A 30 6.77 8.13 -23.78
CA GLN A 30 6.75 7.50 -22.46
C GLN A 30 7.83 8.10 -21.54
N ARG A 31 9.02 8.37 -22.06
CA ARG A 31 10.14 8.95 -21.29
C ARG A 31 9.84 10.39 -20.86
N ILE A 32 9.24 11.19 -21.73
CA ILE A 32 8.85 12.58 -21.45
C ILE A 32 7.68 12.61 -20.45
N CYS A 33 6.67 11.76 -20.64
CA CYS A 33 5.53 11.66 -19.71
C CYS A 33 5.99 11.23 -18.31
N LYS A 34 6.86 10.21 -18.21
CA LYS A 34 7.48 9.81 -16.93
C LYS A 34 8.23 10.97 -16.25
N TYR A 35 8.97 11.78 -17.01
CA TYR A 35 9.64 12.95 -16.45
C TYR A 35 8.65 13.98 -15.89
N ILE A 36 7.59 14.28 -16.63
CA ILE A 36 6.61 15.30 -16.24
C ILE A 36 5.78 14.80 -15.04
N SER A 37 5.37 13.53 -15.01
CA SER A 37 4.58 12.96 -13.91
C SER A 37 5.33 12.91 -12.57
N LEU A 38 6.66 12.88 -12.59
CA LEU A 38 7.46 13.03 -11.37
C LEU A 38 7.35 14.44 -10.76
N LYS A 39 7.13 15.46 -11.59
CA LYS A 39 7.13 16.87 -11.19
C LYS A 39 5.72 17.39 -10.95
N ILE A 40 4.76 17.01 -11.78
CA ILE A 40 3.40 17.54 -11.78
C ILE A 40 2.41 16.37 -11.60
N ASN A 41 1.18 16.67 -11.17
CA ASN A 41 0.09 15.70 -11.08
C ASN A 41 -0.01 14.87 -12.39
N PRO A 42 -0.12 13.52 -12.32
CA PRO A 42 -0.24 12.64 -13.49
C PRO A 42 -1.33 13.06 -14.49
N MET A 43 -2.45 13.61 -14.02
CA MET A 43 -3.56 14.06 -14.89
C MET A 43 -3.16 15.23 -15.80
N ILE A 44 -2.31 16.14 -15.30
CA ILE A 44 -1.77 17.27 -16.07
C ILE A 44 -0.54 16.82 -16.89
N ALA A 45 0.12 15.74 -16.49
CA ALA A 45 1.35 15.28 -17.11
C ALA A 45 1.14 14.78 -18.55
N ASP A 46 0.03 14.10 -18.83
CA ASP A 46 -0.30 13.68 -20.20
C ASP A 46 -0.57 14.88 -21.11
N ASP A 47 -1.33 15.87 -20.65
CA ASP A 47 -1.59 17.10 -21.40
C ASP A 47 -0.31 17.89 -21.70
N LEU A 48 0.55 18.06 -20.69
CA LEU A 48 1.85 18.72 -20.89
C LEU A 48 2.76 17.90 -21.81
N THR A 49 2.71 16.57 -21.75
CA THR A 49 3.43 15.70 -22.69
C THR A 49 2.98 15.98 -24.11
N GLN A 50 1.67 16.03 -24.37
CA GLN A 50 1.15 16.37 -25.70
C GLN A 50 1.65 17.74 -26.16
N GLN A 51 1.61 18.74 -25.28
CA GLN A 51 2.13 20.09 -25.59
C GLN A 51 3.63 20.09 -25.92
N VAL A 52 4.44 19.21 -25.31
CA VAL A 52 5.85 19.07 -25.68
C VAL A 52 5.99 18.67 -27.14
N PHE A 53 5.23 17.67 -27.58
CA PHE A 53 5.29 17.19 -28.96
C PHE A 53 4.74 18.22 -29.95
N VAL A 54 3.62 18.87 -29.63
CA VAL A 54 3.09 19.96 -30.49
C VAL A 54 4.14 21.05 -30.67
N LYS A 55 4.73 21.56 -29.57
CA LYS A 55 5.78 22.58 -29.66
C LYS A 55 7.04 22.09 -30.36
N ALA A 56 7.41 20.83 -30.19
CA ALA A 56 8.54 20.24 -30.87
C ALA A 56 8.28 20.18 -32.39
N MET A 57 7.06 19.84 -32.82
CA MET A 57 6.69 19.81 -34.23
C MET A 57 6.69 21.22 -34.84
N GLU A 58 6.09 22.20 -34.16
CA GLU A 58 6.06 23.61 -34.59
C GLU A 58 7.47 24.22 -34.72
N ASN A 59 8.40 23.82 -33.84
CA ASN A 59 9.74 24.41 -33.76
C ASN A 59 10.84 23.52 -34.34
N ILE A 60 10.50 22.40 -34.99
CA ILE A 60 11.48 21.40 -35.45
C ILE A 60 12.53 22.02 -36.40
N GLN A 61 12.13 23.01 -37.19
CA GLN A 61 13.02 23.74 -38.12
C GLN A 61 14.11 24.54 -37.41
N THR A 62 13.97 24.80 -36.11
CA THR A 62 14.97 25.51 -35.29
C THR A 62 16.02 24.57 -34.68
N PHE A 63 15.84 23.25 -34.81
CA PHE A 63 16.75 22.27 -34.26
C PHE A 63 18.04 22.20 -35.09
N LYS A 64 19.13 22.73 -34.52
CA LYS A 64 20.44 22.83 -35.19
C LYS A 64 21.35 21.60 -35.01
N GLU A 65 20.80 20.45 -34.61
CA GLU A 65 21.53 19.17 -34.40
C GLU A 65 22.75 19.19 -33.44
N ASN A 66 22.97 20.30 -32.72
CA ASN A 66 24.05 20.44 -31.73
C ASN A 66 23.85 19.57 -30.47
N SER A 67 22.70 18.90 -30.34
CA SER A 67 22.37 17.92 -29.31
C SER A 67 21.56 16.79 -29.93
N SER A 68 21.27 15.71 -29.19
CA SER A 68 20.27 14.75 -29.67
C SER A 68 18.88 15.41 -29.74
N LEU A 69 18.01 14.88 -30.60
CA LEU A 69 16.61 15.31 -30.69
C LEU A 69 15.92 15.20 -29.33
N PHE A 70 16.18 14.10 -28.60
CA PHE A 70 15.69 13.91 -27.24
C PHE A 70 16.12 15.02 -26.28
N THR A 71 17.40 15.41 -26.26
CA THR A 71 17.89 16.50 -25.41
C THR A 71 17.21 17.83 -25.73
N TRP A 72 16.94 18.10 -27.01
CA TRP A 72 16.24 19.31 -27.43
C TRP A 72 14.76 19.30 -26.99
N MET A 73 14.05 18.21 -27.22
CA MET A 73 12.65 18.04 -26.76
C MET A 73 12.55 18.09 -25.23
N PHE A 74 13.53 17.54 -24.51
CA PHE A 74 13.56 17.58 -23.06
C PHE A 74 13.64 19.02 -22.52
N LYS A 75 14.35 19.93 -23.21
CA LYS A 75 14.35 21.36 -22.84
C LYS A 75 12.97 22.00 -23.01
N ILE A 76 12.20 21.58 -24.01
CA ILE A 76 10.81 22.02 -24.20
C ILE A 76 9.96 21.55 -23.02
N ALA A 77 10.09 20.27 -22.64
CA ALA A 77 9.40 19.71 -21.46
C ALA A 77 9.74 20.45 -20.17
N GLN A 78 11.03 20.70 -19.91
CA GLN A 78 11.48 21.44 -18.74
C GLN A 78 10.89 22.86 -18.68
N ASN A 79 10.82 23.54 -19.84
CA ASN A 79 10.23 24.87 -19.92
C ASN A 79 8.73 24.87 -19.66
N LEU A 80 8.00 23.88 -20.17
CA LEU A 80 6.55 23.72 -19.93
C LEU A 80 6.25 23.44 -18.47
N VAL A 81 6.98 22.51 -17.83
CA VAL A 81 6.86 22.22 -16.40
C VAL A 81 7.10 23.49 -15.56
N ARG A 82 8.15 24.26 -15.88
CA ARG A 82 8.44 25.53 -15.18
C ARG A 82 7.32 26.56 -15.36
N ASN A 83 6.74 26.64 -16.54
CA ASN A 83 5.63 27.56 -16.81
C ASN A 83 4.37 27.15 -16.03
N GLU A 84 4.11 25.85 -15.91
CA GLU A 84 2.98 25.33 -15.12
C GLU A 84 3.15 25.65 -13.63
N TYR A 85 4.34 25.43 -13.06
CA TYR A 85 4.61 25.85 -11.68
C TYR A 85 4.39 27.36 -11.46
N ARG A 86 4.81 28.20 -12.40
CA ARG A 86 4.57 29.64 -12.35
C ARG A 86 3.08 29.97 -12.44
N SER A 87 2.30 29.20 -13.20
CA SER A 87 0.84 29.33 -13.33
C SER A 87 0.15 28.96 -12.03
N LEU A 88 0.46 27.78 -11.47
CA LEU A 88 -0.08 27.29 -10.21
C LEU A 88 0.26 28.21 -9.03
N SER A 89 1.48 28.75 -8.98
CA SER A 89 1.88 29.71 -7.95
C SER A 89 1.10 31.03 -8.01
N ARG A 90 0.56 31.41 -9.19
CA ARG A 90 -0.28 32.60 -9.35
C ARG A 90 -1.77 32.32 -9.08
N LYS A 91 -2.20 31.05 -9.13
CA LYS A 91 -3.59 30.60 -8.93
C LYS A 91 -3.91 30.23 -7.48
N LYS A 92 -3.10 30.64 -6.49
CA LYS A 92 -3.31 30.36 -5.06
C LYS A 92 -4.44 31.21 -4.45
N GLU A 93 -5.64 31.15 -5.04
CA GLU A 93 -6.93 31.34 -4.36
C GLU A 93 -7.90 30.30 -4.93
N ILE A 94 -8.66 29.67 -4.02
CA ILE A 94 -9.62 28.55 -4.17
C ILE A 94 -9.00 27.16 -3.86
N PRO A 95 -9.42 26.52 -2.74
CA PRO A 95 -9.05 25.14 -2.44
C PRO A 95 -9.94 24.19 -3.25
N TYR A 96 -9.30 23.34 -4.05
CA TYR A 96 -9.93 22.13 -4.58
C TYR A 96 -9.25 20.96 -3.88
N ASP A 97 -10.03 20.23 -3.10
CA ASP A 97 -9.62 19.03 -2.38
C ASP A 97 -9.34 17.91 -3.39
N PHE A 98 -8.12 17.36 -3.35
CA PHE A 98 -7.65 16.27 -4.20
C PHE A 98 -6.96 15.22 -3.32
N THR A 99 -7.68 14.72 -2.32
CA THR A 99 -7.23 13.62 -1.46
C THR A 99 -7.33 12.25 -2.11
N ASP A 100 -7.91 12.12 -3.30
CA ASP A 100 -7.88 10.89 -4.10
C ASP A 100 -6.93 11.04 -5.28
N TYR A 101 -5.94 10.15 -5.40
CA TYR A 101 -5.49 9.47 -6.62
C TYR A 101 -4.12 8.81 -6.39
N GLU A 102 -4.13 7.49 -6.53
CA GLU A 102 -3.13 6.52 -6.09
C GLU A 102 -1.73 6.64 -6.73
N SER A 103 -0.79 6.08 -5.95
CA SER A 103 0.60 5.75 -6.23
C SER A 103 0.81 5.02 -7.56
N GLN A 104 1.32 5.73 -8.56
CA GLN A 104 1.88 5.07 -9.76
C GLN A 104 3.15 4.30 -9.40
N SER A 105 3.03 2.97 -9.46
CA SER A 105 4.08 1.99 -9.24
C SER A 105 5.04 1.91 -10.43
N ILE A 106 6.32 2.20 -10.21
CA ILE A 106 7.38 1.83 -11.17
C ILE A 106 8.18 0.69 -10.55
N SER A 107 8.09 -0.50 -11.15
CA SER A 107 9.00 -1.60 -10.87
C SER A 107 10.37 -1.27 -11.48
N LEU A 108 11.38 -1.16 -10.62
CA LEU A 108 12.79 -1.09 -11.00
C LEU A 108 13.43 -2.40 -10.54
N ASP A 109 14.10 -3.08 -11.47
CA ASP A 109 14.79 -4.37 -11.31
C ASP A 109 16.04 -4.33 -10.39
N PHE A 110 15.99 -3.48 -9.37
CA PHE A 110 16.82 -3.51 -8.16
C PHE A 110 16.06 -4.14 -6.96
N ALA A 111 14.76 -4.44 -7.13
CA ALA A 111 13.83 -4.91 -6.11
C ALA A 111 13.94 -6.41 -5.76
N LYS A 112 15.15 -6.94 -5.60
CA LYS A 112 15.35 -8.26 -4.96
C LYS A 112 15.68 -8.18 -3.46
N TYR A 113 15.82 -6.98 -2.92
CA TYR A 113 15.93 -6.75 -1.48
C TYR A 113 15.06 -5.55 -1.10
N VAL A 114 13.92 -5.86 -0.48
CA VAL A 114 13.02 -4.96 0.24
C VAL A 114 12.28 -3.96 -0.64
N GLU A 115 10.95 -4.09 -0.64
CA GLU A 115 10.00 -3.17 -1.27
C GLU A 115 10.11 -1.77 -0.64
N ILE A 116 11.01 -0.95 -1.18
CA ILE A 116 11.07 0.50 -0.93
C ILE A 116 9.98 1.15 -1.79
N ARG A 117 8.71 0.99 -1.39
CA ARG A 117 7.60 1.83 -1.86
C ARG A 117 7.30 2.99 -0.90
N LEU A 118 8.17 3.24 0.08
CA LEU A 118 8.12 4.41 0.95
C LEU A 118 8.99 5.56 0.37
N ASP A 119 8.28 6.52 -0.18
CA ASP A 119 8.58 7.95 -0.33
C ASP A 119 9.93 8.42 -0.92
N ILE A 120 10.40 7.77 -1.99
CA ILE A 120 11.47 8.31 -2.85
C ILE A 120 11.14 9.74 -3.30
N ARG A 121 9.85 10.09 -3.50
CA ARG A 121 9.43 11.43 -3.94
C ARG A 121 9.71 12.49 -2.88
N SER A 122 9.33 12.29 -1.62
CA SER A 122 9.65 13.23 -0.54
C SER A 122 11.14 13.29 -0.24
N ALA A 123 11.85 12.16 -0.27
CA ALA A 123 13.30 12.15 -0.11
C ALA A 123 14.01 12.93 -1.24
N LEU A 124 13.53 12.80 -2.48
CA LEU A 124 14.01 13.61 -3.59
C LEU A 124 13.74 15.10 -3.37
N GLN A 125 12.58 15.49 -2.86
CA GLN A 125 12.23 16.91 -2.62
C GLN A 125 13.21 17.63 -1.69
N LYS A 126 13.89 16.91 -0.79
CA LYS A 126 14.91 17.47 0.11
C LYS A 126 16.26 17.72 -0.57
N LEU A 127 16.52 17.08 -1.71
CA LEU A 127 17.72 17.38 -2.51
C LEU A 127 17.54 18.71 -3.24
N ASN A 128 18.65 19.38 -3.58
CA ASN A 128 18.56 20.55 -4.47
C ASN A 128 18.06 20.14 -5.87
N GLU A 129 17.46 21.08 -6.59
CA GLU A 129 16.80 20.84 -7.89
C GLU A 129 17.70 20.12 -8.91
N LEU A 130 19.00 20.46 -8.95
CA LEU A 130 19.94 19.88 -9.90
C LEU A 130 20.28 18.42 -9.55
N ASP A 131 20.42 18.11 -8.26
CA ASP A 131 20.62 16.75 -7.77
C ASP A 131 19.39 15.88 -8.08
N GLN A 132 18.18 16.40 -7.81
CA GLN A 132 16.92 15.75 -8.21
C GLN A 132 16.87 15.50 -9.71
N GLN A 133 17.19 16.52 -10.52
CA GLN A 133 17.13 16.44 -11.97
C GLN A 133 18.07 15.37 -12.53
N ILE A 134 19.30 15.29 -12.02
CA ILE A 134 20.29 14.29 -12.45
C ILE A 134 19.81 12.87 -12.09
N ILE A 135 19.25 12.66 -10.89
CA ILE A 135 18.71 11.36 -10.48
C ILE A 135 17.49 10.97 -11.32
N SER A 136 16.54 11.89 -11.51
CA SER A 136 15.35 11.67 -12.34
C SER A 136 15.71 11.27 -13.76
N LEU A 137 16.62 12.03 -14.39
CA LEU A 137 17.09 11.74 -15.74
C LEU A 137 17.76 10.35 -15.83
N ARG A 138 18.57 9.99 -14.83
CA ARG A 138 19.33 8.73 -14.85
C ARG A 138 18.45 7.50 -14.66
N PHE A 139 17.53 7.53 -13.69
CA PHE A 139 16.84 6.34 -13.20
C PHE A 139 15.37 6.23 -13.58
N PHE A 140 14.74 7.33 -13.99
CA PHE A 140 13.31 7.33 -14.35
C PHE A 140 13.07 7.62 -15.83
N VAL A 141 14.03 8.28 -16.47
CA VAL A 141 14.00 8.65 -17.89
C VAL A 141 15.05 7.88 -18.70
N ASP A 142 15.81 6.99 -18.03
CA ASP A 142 16.82 6.11 -18.63
C ASP A 142 17.88 6.84 -19.48
N CYS A 143 18.30 8.03 -19.05
CA CYS A 143 19.34 8.80 -19.74
C CYS A 143 20.75 8.28 -19.41
N THR A 144 21.62 8.32 -20.41
CA THR A 144 23.06 8.08 -20.27
C THR A 144 23.77 9.29 -19.67
N LEU A 145 24.94 9.10 -19.04
CA LEU A 145 25.72 10.21 -18.48
C LEU A 145 26.09 11.30 -19.53
N PRO A 146 26.44 10.94 -20.79
CA PRO A 146 26.62 11.93 -21.86
C PRO A 146 25.35 12.73 -22.19
N GLU A 147 24.17 12.09 -22.20
CA GLU A 147 22.90 12.80 -22.44
C GLU A 147 22.57 13.75 -21.29
N ILE A 148 22.75 13.30 -20.05
CA ILE A 148 22.55 14.13 -18.85
C ILE A 148 23.49 15.34 -18.88
N SER A 149 24.77 15.13 -19.20
CA SER A 149 25.78 16.17 -19.40
C SER A 149 25.30 17.27 -20.36
N LYS A 150 24.76 16.89 -21.51
CA LYS A 150 24.19 17.84 -22.49
C LYS A 150 22.92 18.53 -21.99
N ILE A 151 22.07 17.84 -21.23
CA ILE A 151 20.82 18.39 -20.69
C ILE A 151 21.10 19.43 -19.60
N VAL A 152 21.97 19.10 -18.64
CA VAL A 152 22.25 19.95 -17.46
C VAL A 152 23.41 20.93 -17.68
N GLY A 153 24.13 20.85 -18.81
CA GLY A 153 25.21 21.77 -19.16
C GLY A 153 26.49 21.59 -18.34
N MET A 154 26.78 20.36 -17.90
CA MET A 154 27.94 20.02 -17.07
C MET A 154 28.86 19.03 -17.79
N ARG A 155 30.17 19.02 -17.48
CA ARG A 155 31.06 17.95 -17.97
C ARG A 155 30.59 16.59 -17.48
N GLU A 156 30.72 15.54 -18.30
CA GLU A 156 30.28 14.19 -17.94
C GLU A 156 30.89 13.67 -16.63
N SER A 157 32.18 13.94 -16.40
CA SER A 157 32.85 13.61 -15.13
C SER A 157 32.25 14.34 -13.92
N ALA A 158 31.81 15.59 -14.11
CA ALA A 158 31.13 16.36 -13.07
C ALA A 158 29.71 15.83 -12.81
N VAL A 159 28.98 15.41 -13.86
CA VAL A 159 27.68 14.74 -13.72
C VAL A 159 27.83 13.42 -12.97
N LYS A 160 28.81 12.59 -13.33
CA LYS A 160 29.10 11.31 -12.66
C LYS A 160 29.37 11.52 -11.17
N ASN A 161 30.30 12.43 -10.84
CA ASN A 161 30.63 12.73 -9.44
C ASN A 161 29.45 13.31 -8.67
N ARG A 162 28.66 14.16 -9.31
CA ARG A 162 27.46 14.74 -8.70
C ARG A 162 26.40 13.68 -8.46
N LEU A 163 26.12 12.81 -9.43
CA LEU A 163 25.21 11.68 -9.30
C LEU A 163 25.56 10.79 -8.09
N TYR A 164 26.83 10.41 -7.93
CA TYR A 164 27.26 9.63 -6.75
C TYR A 164 27.02 10.38 -5.43
N ARG A 165 27.34 11.68 -5.38
CA ARG A 165 27.09 12.50 -4.18
C ARG A 165 25.61 12.67 -3.89
N SER A 166 24.79 12.86 -4.93
CA SER A 166 23.34 12.99 -4.81
C SER A 166 22.70 11.68 -4.36
N LEU A 167 23.21 10.53 -4.82
CA LEU A 167 22.80 9.21 -4.34
C LEU A 167 23.21 8.98 -2.88
N GLU A 168 24.38 9.44 -2.46
CA GLU A 168 24.80 9.35 -1.04
C GLU A 168 23.95 10.26 -0.14
N LYS A 169 23.63 11.48 -0.60
CA LYS A 169 22.67 12.35 0.09
C LYS A 169 21.29 11.73 0.13
N LEU A 170 20.80 11.17 -0.98
CA LEU A 170 19.52 10.48 -1.03
C LEU A 170 19.52 9.29 -0.07
N ARG A 171 20.63 8.52 -0.01
CA ARG A 171 20.80 7.42 0.95
C ARG A 171 20.78 7.91 2.39
N LYS A 172 21.38 9.07 2.69
CA LYS A 172 21.31 9.72 4.00
C LYS A 172 19.91 10.23 4.31
N GLU A 173 19.23 10.89 3.38
CA GLU A 173 17.85 11.32 3.55
C GLU A 173 16.91 10.15 3.73
N LEU A 174 17.14 9.04 3.03
CA LEU A 174 16.45 7.76 3.19
C LEU A 174 16.86 7.03 4.48
N LYS A 175 17.99 7.37 5.12
CA LYS A 175 18.44 6.85 6.42
C LYS A 175 18.04 7.72 7.60
N GLU A 176 17.97 9.04 7.46
CA GLU A 176 17.32 9.96 8.39
C GLU A 176 15.81 9.79 8.29
N TRP A 177 15.30 9.55 7.08
CA TRP A 177 14.02 8.89 6.94
C TRP A 177 14.06 7.50 7.51
N GLY A 178 15.13 6.72 7.43
CA GLY A 178 15.27 5.44 8.13
C GLY A 178 15.32 5.55 9.67
N ASP A 179 15.55 6.75 10.23
CA ASP A 179 15.32 7.07 11.64
C ASP A 179 13.87 7.53 11.88
N ILE A 180 13.12 7.89 10.82
CA ILE A 180 11.69 8.28 10.80
C ILE A 180 10.79 7.21 10.12
N THR A 181 11.33 6.09 9.64
CA THR A 181 10.62 5.04 8.91
C THR A 181 11.14 3.70 9.40
N ILE A 182 10.20 2.96 9.98
CA ILE A 182 10.34 1.62 10.54
C ILE A 182 11.17 1.66 11.83
N MET A 183 10.51 2.06 12.93
CA MET A 183 10.75 1.40 14.22
C MET A 183 11.03 -0.08 13.94
N SER A 184 12.14 -0.65 14.43
CA SER A 184 12.27 -2.12 14.42
C SER A 184 10.97 -2.72 14.96
N ILE A 185 10.55 -3.93 14.57
CA ILE A 185 9.43 -4.59 15.28
C ILE A 185 9.66 -4.53 16.81
N GLN A 186 10.93 -4.56 17.25
CA GLN A 186 11.33 -4.36 18.65
C GLN A 186 10.98 -2.98 19.21
N ASP A 187 11.04 -1.95 18.39
CA ASP A 187 10.67 -0.59 18.77
C ASP A 187 9.14 -0.39 18.65
N MET A 188 8.48 -1.05 17.68
CA MET A 188 7.03 -0.98 17.46
C MET A 188 6.21 -1.70 18.52
N ILE A 189 6.74 -2.74 19.17
CA ILE A 189 6.02 -3.54 20.16
C ILE A 189 6.58 -3.22 21.55
N SER A 190 5.73 -2.72 22.44
CA SER A 190 6.03 -2.65 23.87
C SER A 190 5.15 -3.62 24.62
N ILE A 191 5.72 -4.43 25.48
CA ILE A 191 4.96 -5.32 26.37
C ILE A 191 5.02 -4.75 27.79
N VAL A 192 3.87 -4.53 28.39
CA VAL A 192 3.71 -3.96 29.73
C VAL A 192 2.91 -4.95 30.58
N SER A 193 3.51 -5.45 31.65
CA SER A 193 2.80 -6.25 32.65
C SER A 193 2.04 -5.34 33.62
N LYS A 194 0.79 -5.69 33.93
CA LYS A 194 -0.08 -4.99 34.88
C LYS A 194 -0.17 -5.70 36.25
N SER A 195 0.75 -6.59 36.56
CA SER A 195 0.83 -7.28 37.86
C SER A 195 1.31 -6.32 38.97
N GLU A 196 0.64 -6.33 40.13
CA GLU A 196 1.05 -5.58 41.32
C GLU A 196 2.18 -6.27 42.10
N THR A 197 2.42 -7.56 41.82
CA THR A 197 3.42 -8.38 42.50
C THR A 197 4.65 -8.62 41.63
N LYS A 198 5.84 -8.58 42.25
CA LYS A 198 7.09 -9.02 41.60
C LYS A 198 7.03 -10.53 41.36
N ASP A 199 6.37 -10.93 40.28
CA ASP A 199 6.39 -12.30 39.79
C ASP A 199 7.84 -12.77 39.58
N ASN A 200 8.10 -14.07 39.69
CA ASN A 200 9.41 -14.66 39.42
C ASN A 200 9.96 -14.15 38.07
N ASN A 201 10.93 -13.23 38.10
CA ASN A 201 11.38 -12.45 36.93
C ASN A 201 11.62 -13.33 35.68
N ASN A 202 12.19 -14.52 35.86
CA ASN A 202 12.52 -15.42 34.75
C ASN A 202 11.29 -15.95 33.97
N SER A 203 10.16 -16.21 34.64
CA SER A 203 8.97 -16.73 33.95
C SER A 203 8.26 -15.64 33.17
N LEU A 204 8.22 -14.42 33.72
CA LEU A 204 7.64 -13.25 33.08
C LEU A 204 8.48 -12.81 31.86
N GLU A 205 9.80 -12.79 31.99
CA GLU A 205 10.72 -12.50 30.88
C GLU A 205 10.55 -13.49 29.73
N LYS A 206 10.41 -14.79 30.04
CA LYS A 206 10.15 -15.81 29.03
C LYS A 206 8.84 -15.55 28.28
N VAL A 207 7.76 -15.22 28.99
CA VAL A 207 6.46 -14.92 28.39
C VAL A 207 6.54 -13.70 27.47
N GLN A 208 7.21 -12.65 27.90
CA GLN A 208 7.43 -11.45 27.09
C GLN A 208 8.24 -11.80 25.83
N GLN A 209 9.28 -12.61 25.96
CA GLN A 209 10.08 -13.06 24.84
C GLN A 209 9.29 -13.92 23.85
N ASP A 210 8.45 -14.84 24.34
CA ASP A 210 7.60 -15.71 23.53
C ASP A 210 6.54 -14.89 22.77
N LEU A 211 5.85 -13.96 23.44
CA LEU A 211 4.91 -13.03 22.80
C LEU A 211 5.58 -12.18 21.72
N PHE A 212 6.76 -11.63 22.06
CA PHE A 212 7.53 -10.83 21.13
C PHE A 212 7.94 -11.64 19.90
N ASN A 213 8.43 -12.88 20.08
CA ASN A 213 8.82 -13.76 18.99
C ASN A 213 7.63 -14.15 18.11
N GLU A 214 6.49 -14.49 18.72
CA GLU A 214 5.29 -14.86 17.98
C GLU A 214 4.81 -13.71 17.10
N LEU A 215 4.73 -12.49 17.64
CA LEU A 215 4.37 -11.32 16.84
C LEU A 215 5.43 -11.00 15.80
N LYS A 216 6.72 -10.99 16.16
CA LYS A 216 7.80 -10.67 15.21
C LYS A 216 7.78 -11.57 13.98
N ASN A 217 7.52 -12.86 14.15
CA ASN A 217 7.46 -13.79 13.03
C ASN A 217 6.26 -13.53 12.09
N ASN A 218 5.22 -12.87 12.57
CA ASN A 218 3.97 -12.66 11.84
C ASN A 218 3.80 -11.21 11.33
N VAL A 219 4.25 -10.20 12.08
CA VAL A 219 4.04 -8.78 11.77
C VAL A 219 4.55 -8.41 10.39
N ASP A 220 5.79 -8.78 10.04
CA ASP A 220 6.34 -8.46 8.72
C ASP A 220 5.54 -9.12 7.60
N THR A 221 5.21 -10.41 7.77
CA THR A 221 4.44 -11.18 6.79
C THR A 221 3.05 -10.60 6.59
N ILE A 222 2.34 -10.30 7.67
CA ILE A 222 0.97 -9.77 7.64
C ILE A 222 0.97 -8.34 7.09
N SER A 223 1.88 -7.48 7.56
CA SER A 223 2.00 -6.11 7.07
C SER A 223 2.27 -6.07 5.56
N SER A 224 3.14 -6.96 5.08
CA SER A 224 3.42 -7.11 3.65
C SER A 224 2.19 -7.62 2.89
N LYS A 225 1.50 -8.66 3.38
CA LYS A 225 0.29 -9.20 2.74
C LYS A 225 -0.80 -8.15 2.56
N TYR A 226 -0.98 -7.25 3.52
CA TYR A 226 -2.01 -6.22 3.49
C TYR A 226 -1.50 -4.87 2.97
N ASN A 227 -0.27 -4.81 2.46
CA ASN A 227 0.38 -3.59 1.96
C ASN A 227 0.28 -2.41 2.94
N HIS A 228 0.41 -2.67 4.23
CA HIS A 228 0.27 -1.67 5.29
C HIS A 228 1.13 -2.02 6.48
N TYR A 229 1.94 -1.08 6.93
CA TYR A 229 2.74 -1.21 8.14
C TYR A 229 2.10 -0.40 9.27
N PRO A 230 2.21 -0.86 10.53
CA PRO A 230 1.67 -0.16 11.70
C PRO A 230 1.97 1.35 11.68
N SER A 231 0.94 2.20 11.72
CA SER A 231 1.13 3.66 11.76
C SER A 231 1.60 4.17 13.13
N LYS A 232 1.45 3.35 14.17
CA LYS A 232 1.73 3.67 15.58
C LYS A 232 2.40 2.50 16.28
N LYS A 233 3.10 2.82 17.37
CA LYS A 233 3.61 1.83 18.33
C LYS A 233 2.44 1.05 18.94
N ILE A 234 2.54 -0.27 18.95
CA ILE A 234 1.61 -1.19 19.59
C ILE A 234 2.06 -1.47 21.02
N ILE A 235 1.12 -1.39 21.95
CA ILE A 235 1.37 -1.68 23.37
C ILE A 235 0.56 -2.92 23.76
N ILE A 236 1.23 -3.99 24.16
CA ILE A 236 0.60 -5.18 24.72
C ILE A 236 0.50 -4.98 26.23
N GLU A 237 -0.72 -4.78 26.74
CA GLU A 237 -0.99 -4.73 28.17
C GLU A 237 -1.39 -6.13 28.64
N MET A 238 -0.49 -6.77 29.39
CA MET A 238 -0.68 -8.12 29.89
C MET A 238 -1.16 -8.07 31.34
N TYR A 239 -2.34 -8.64 31.58
CA TYR A 239 -2.98 -8.69 32.88
C TYR A 239 -2.73 -10.05 33.55
N PRO A 240 -2.57 -10.09 34.90
CA PRO A 240 -2.13 -11.30 35.60
C PRO A 240 -3.14 -12.45 35.52
N ASP A 241 -4.43 -12.16 35.40
CA ASP A 241 -5.52 -13.14 35.37
C ASP A 241 -6.75 -12.61 34.60
N LEU A 242 -7.70 -13.52 34.31
CA LEU A 242 -8.93 -13.19 33.60
C LEU A 242 -9.79 -12.13 34.33
N PRO A 243 -10.06 -12.23 35.64
CA PRO A 243 -10.84 -11.21 36.35
C PRO A 243 -10.26 -9.79 36.23
N THR A 244 -8.93 -9.65 36.37
CA THR A 244 -8.26 -8.35 36.23
C THR A 244 -8.33 -7.84 34.80
N PHE A 245 -8.16 -8.72 33.81
CA PHE A 245 -8.35 -8.38 32.39
C PHE A 245 -9.77 -7.92 32.10
N HIS A 246 -10.79 -8.66 32.54
CA HIS A 246 -12.21 -8.36 32.36
C HIS A 246 -12.59 -7.00 32.94
N GLN A 247 -12.12 -6.71 34.15
CA GLN A 247 -12.31 -5.39 34.76
C GLN A 247 -11.67 -4.28 33.91
N ALA A 248 -10.44 -4.49 33.43
CA ALA A 248 -9.72 -3.50 32.62
C ALA A 248 -10.26 -3.36 31.18
N ALA A 249 -10.95 -4.37 30.67
CA ALA A 249 -11.67 -4.33 29.39
C ALA A 249 -13.04 -3.65 29.50
N GLY A 250 -13.50 -3.31 30.72
CA GLY A 250 -14.81 -2.72 30.96
C GLY A 250 -15.95 -3.75 31.03
N GLU A 251 -15.63 -5.04 31.02
CA GLU A 251 -16.57 -6.15 30.89
C GLU A 251 -16.40 -7.14 32.05
N ALA A 252 -16.71 -6.71 33.28
CA ALA A 252 -16.40 -7.48 34.51
C ALA A 252 -17.05 -8.87 34.59
N ASN A 253 -18.14 -9.10 33.85
CA ASN A 253 -18.86 -10.38 33.79
C ASN A 253 -18.69 -11.08 32.44
N ALA A 254 -17.60 -10.77 31.71
CA ALA A 254 -17.34 -11.39 30.43
C ALA A 254 -17.16 -12.91 30.56
N PRO A 255 -17.53 -13.67 29.53
CA PRO A 255 -17.32 -15.12 29.50
C PRO A 255 -15.82 -15.48 29.48
N ASN A 256 -15.49 -16.68 29.95
CA ASN A 256 -14.09 -17.14 30.08
C ASN A 256 -13.32 -17.23 28.76
N TRP A 257 -14.01 -17.32 27.62
CA TRP A 257 -13.34 -17.28 26.31
C TRP A 257 -12.82 -15.88 25.97
N PHE A 258 -13.38 -14.82 26.57
CA PHE A 258 -12.96 -13.45 26.34
C PHE A 258 -11.66 -13.17 27.11
N MET A 259 -10.56 -13.13 26.36
CA MET A 259 -9.19 -13.16 26.89
C MET A 259 -8.30 -12.05 26.34
N GLY A 260 -8.81 -11.28 25.38
CA GLY A 260 -8.10 -10.16 24.81
C GLY A 260 -9.00 -9.24 23.99
N THR A 261 -8.59 -7.97 23.92
CA THR A 261 -9.30 -6.92 23.18
C THR A 261 -8.33 -5.85 22.70
N ILE A 262 -8.80 -4.97 21.83
CA ILE A 262 -8.03 -3.85 21.26
C ILE A 262 -8.68 -2.56 21.71
N GLU A 263 -7.87 -1.63 22.23
CA GLU A 263 -8.27 -0.27 22.53
C GLU A 263 -7.23 0.70 21.95
N GLU A 264 -7.60 1.47 20.93
CA GLU A 264 -6.71 2.34 20.17
C GLU A 264 -5.48 1.59 19.61
N ASN A 265 -4.29 1.78 20.21
CA ASN A 265 -3.03 1.11 19.87
C ASN A 265 -2.60 0.08 20.93
N LYS A 266 -3.51 -0.30 21.83
CA LYS A 266 -3.26 -1.23 22.93
C LYS A 266 -3.94 -2.57 22.67
N LEU A 267 -3.18 -3.65 22.76
CA LEU A 267 -3.68 -5.02 22.80
C LEU A 267 -3.71 -5.43 24.27
N LYS A 268 -4.90 -5.47 24.86
CA LYS A 268 -5.10 -5.94 26.23
C LYS A 268 -5.26 -7.45 26.17
N ILE A 269 -4.44 -8.19 26.91
CA ILE A 269 -4.50 -9.67 26.95
C ILE A 269 -4.38 -10.19 28.39
N VAL A 270 -4.98 -11.33 28.67
CA VAL A 270 -4.64 -12.11 29.85
C VAL A 270 -3.23 -12.73 29.70
N SER A 271 -2.52 -12.88 30.81
CA SER A 271 -1.20 -13.52 30.84
C SER A 271 -1.26 -14.98 30.37
N PRO A 272 -0.40 -15.41 29.43
CA PRO A 272 -0.24 -16.81 29.08
C PRO A 272 0.05 -17.74 30.26
N LEU A 273 0.57 -17.23 31.37
CA LEU A 273 0.81 -18.00 32.61
C LEU A 273 -0.48 -18.34 33.36
N ASN A 274 -1.54 -17.56 33.16
CA ASN A 274 -2.84 -17.76 33.77
C ASN A 274 -3.98 -17.50 32.76
N PRO A 275 -4.07 -18.33 31.70
CA PRO A 275 -4.93 -18.06 30.55
C PRO A 275 -6.43 -18.28 30.83
N GLY A 276 -6.78 -18.83 32.00
CA GLY A 276 -8.13 -19.26 32.33
C GLY A 276 -8.47 -20.67 31.82
N PRO A 277 -9.72 -21.11 31.99
CA PRO A 277 -10.11 -22.51 31.73
C PRO A 277 -10.32 -22.85 30.25
N GLU A 278 -10.61 -21.84 29.41
CA GLU A 278 -10.92 -22.04 27.98
C GLU A 278 -9.69 -21.93 27.07
N HIS A 279 -8.52 -21.56 27.64
CA HIS A 279 -7.34 -21.22 26.87
C HIS A 279 -6.08 -21.92 27.38
N THR A 280 -5.16 -22.14 26.46
CA THR A 280 -3.81 -22.62 26.74
C THR A 280 -2.81 -21.49 26.60
N TYR A 281 -1.59 -21.66 27.11
CA TYR A 281 -0.48 -20.73 26.87
C TYR A 281 -0.33 -20.38 25.37
N HIS A 282 -0.38 -21.39 24.50
CA HIS A 282 -0.14 -21.21 23.07
C HIS A 282 -1.31 -20.54 22.36
N SER A 283 -2.56 -20.75 22.81
CA SER A 283 -3.72 -20.03 22.25
C SER A 283 -3.69 -18.55 22.61
N ILE A 284 -3.17 -18.14 23.77
CA ILE A 284 -2.93 -16.72 24.08
C ILE A 284 -1.91 -16.11 23.12
N LEU A 285 -0.77 -16.78 22.89
CA LEU A 285 0.24 -16.28 21.95
C LEU A 285 -0.35 -16.06 20.54
N ARG A 286 -1.03 -17.08 20.00
CA ARG A 286 -1.68 -16.99 18.67
C ARG A 286 -2.76 -15.91 18.62
N SER A 287 -3.52 -15.74 19.69
CA SER A 287 -4.55 -14.70 19.73
C SER A 287 -3.97 -13.30 19.78
N THR A 288 -2.73 -13.14 20.21
CA THR A 288 -2.03 -11.87 20.08
C THR A 288 -1.80 -11.52 18.60
N VAL A 289 -1.51 -12.51 17.74
CA VAL A 289 -1.45 -12.32 16.28
C VAL A 289 -2.83 -11.96 15.72
N HIS A 290 -3.90 -12.61 16.19
CA HIS A 290 -5.28 -12.26 15.82
C HIS A 290 -5.60 -10.80 16.13
N LEU A 291 -5.34 -10.36 17.36
CA LEU A 291 -5.59 -8.99 17.80
C LEU A 291 -4.72 -7.98 17.05
N PHE A 292 -3.45 -8.29 16.81
CA PHE A 292 -2.58 -7.46 15.98
C PHE A 292 -3.14 -7.27 14.57
N THR A 293 -3.59 -8.37 13.97
CA THR A 293 -4.12 -8.34 12.60
C THR A 293 -5.41 -7.53 12.55
N MET A 294 -6.34 -7.75 13.49
CA MET A 294 -7.55 -6.95 13.62
C MET A 294 -7.25 -5.46 13.79
N TRP A 295 -6.25 -5.13 14.61
CA TRP A 295 -5.79 -3.75 14.80
C TRP A 295 -5.24 -3.18 13.50
N LEU A 296 -4.39 -3.92 12.77
CA LEU A 296 -3.82 -3.51 11.50
C LEU A 296 -4.90 -3.22 10.45
N ILE A 297 -5.92 -4.09 10.35
CA ILE A 297 -7.07 -3.86 9.45
C ILE A 297 -7.83 -2.60 9.86
N SER A 298 -7.99 -2.34 11.16
CA SER A 298 -8.63 -1.12 11.66
C SER A 298 -7.77 0.14 11.40
N ASP A 299 -6.45 -0.01 11.37
CA ASP A 299 -5.50 1.06 11.02
C ASP A 299 -5.55 1.38 9.51
N ILE A 300 -5.79 0.39 8.65
CA ILE A 300 -6.03 0.57 7.21
C ILE A 300 -7.38 1.25 6.96
N ASN A 301 -8.44 0.73 7.59
CA ASN A 301 -9.81 1.19 7.43
C ASN A 301 -10.54 1.10 8.78
N PRO A 302 -10.72 2.23 9.49
CA PRO A 302 -11.44 2.28 10.75
C PRO A 302 -12.90 1.84 10.66
N LEU A 303 -13.48 1.87 9.46
CA LEU A 303 -14.85 1.47 9.17
C LEU A 303 -14.96 0.04 8.62
N ALA A 304 -13.87 -0.74 8.65
CA ALA A 304 -13.89 -2.12 8.17
C ALA A 304 -14.94 -2.95 8.93
N PRO A 305 -15.82 -3.69 8.22
CA PRO A 305 -16.87 -4.50 8.83
C PRO A 305 -16.34 -5.50 9.87
N LYS A 306 -17.17 -5.80 10.86
CA LYS A 306 -16.82 -6.73 11.95
C LYS A 306 -16.39 -8.10 11.41
N TRP A 307 -17.14 -8.66 10.46
CA TRP A 307 -16.82 -9.93 9.83
C TRP A 307 -15.47 -9.93 9.12
N LEU A 308 -15.08 -8.80 8.51
CA LEU A 308 -13.84 -8.70 7.78
C LEU A 308 -12.66 -8.61 8.75
N ARG A 309 -12.76 -7.77 9.78
CA ARG A 309 -11.74 -7.65 10.84
C ARG A 309 -11.55 -8.99 11.57
N GLN A 310 -12.63 -9.59 12.05
CA GLN A 310 -12.58 -10.86 12.80
C GLN A 310 -12.13 -12.03 11.90
N GLY A 311 -12.64 -12.10 10.68
CA GLY A 311 -12.29 -13.14 9.71
C GLY A 311 -10.82 -13.11 9.36
N ILE A 312 -10.27 -11.94 9.02
CA ILE A 312 -8.85 -11.80 8.68
C ILE A 312 -7.98 -12.10 9.90
N GLY A 313 -8.37 -11.63 11.09
CA GLY A 313 -7.69 -11.96 12.34
C GLY A 313 -7.57 -13.47 12.55
N GLY A 314 -8.68 -14.19 12.43
CA GLY A 314 -8.71 -15.64 12.64
C GLY A 314 -7.96 -16.40 11.55
N TYR A 315 -8.04 -15.92 10.31
CA TYR A 315 -7.37 -16.50 9.14
C TYR A 315 -5.85 -16.40 9.25
N GLU A 316 -5.30 -15.22 9.54
CA GLU A 316 -3.86 -15.01 9.66
C GLU A 316 -3.27 -15.69 10.90
N ALA A 317 -3.98 -15.64 12.03
CA ALA A 317 -3.53 -16.25 13.28
C ALA A 317 -3.62 -17.79 13.29
N LYS A 318 -4.27 -18.39 12.27
CA LYS A 318 -4.52 -19.84 12.18
C LYS A 318 -5.09 -20.40 13.49
N GLN A 319 -6.03 -19.66 14.08
CA GLN A 319 -6.61 -20.00 15.38
C GLN A 319 -7.44 -21.28 15.32
N MET A 320 -8.10 -21.55 14.18
CA MET A 320 -8.97 -22.69 13.98
C MET A 320 -8.37 -23.66 12.96
N SER A 321 -8.46 -24.97 13.24
CA SER A 321 -8.12 -25.98 12.25
C SER A 321 -9.28 -26.15 11.25
N GLN A 322 -8.94 -26.59 10.04
CA GLN A 322 -9.94 -26.92 9.01
C GLN A 322 -10.94 -27.97 9.50
N GLU A 323 -10.47 -28.98 10.23
CA GLU A 323 -11.32 -30.00 10.84
C GLU A 323 -12.30 -29.41 11.87
N PHE A 324 -11.83 -28.49 12.72
CA PHE A 324 -12.70 -27.81 13.69
C PHE A 324 -13.78 -26.97 13.01
N ILE A 325 -13.41 -26.19 11.99
CA ILE A 325 -14.37 -25.39 11.22
C ILE A 325 -15.41 -26.30 10.56
N LYS A 326 -14.96 -27.37 9.89
CA LYS A 326 -15.86 -28.33 9.25
C LYS A 326 -16.82 -28.98 10.24
N ASN A 327 -16.31 -29.50 11.36
CA ASN A 327 -17.13 -30.18 12.36
C ASN A 327 -18.16 -29.26 13.03
N THR A 328 -17.85 -27.96 13.18
CA THR A 328 -18.73 -27.00 13.84
C THR A 328 -19.73 -26.31 12.91
N THR A 329 -19.47 -26.25 11.61
CA THR A 329 -20.31 -25.51 10.64
C THR A 329 -21.13 -26.41 9.71
N SER A 330 -20.75 -27.68 9.49
CA SER A 330 -21.40 -28.56 8.50
C SER A 330 -22.91 -28.70 8.67
N GLY A 331 -23.40 -28.79 9.91
CA GLY A 331 -24.84 -28.87 10.19
C GLY A 331 -25.59 -27.61 9.77
N VAL A 332 -25.06 -26.44 10.15
CA VAL A 332 -25.63 -25.12 9.85
C VAL A 332 -25.65 -24.85 8.33
N ILE A 333 -24.58 -25.23 7.63
CA ILE A 333 -24.45 -25.09 6.18
C ILE A 333 -25.45 -25.99 5.45
N ARG A 334 -25.61 -27.25 5.89
CA ARG A 334 -26.58 -28.20 5.30
C ARG A 334 -28.01 -27.69 5.43
N ASP A 335 -28.34 -27.11 6.58
CA ASP A 335 -29.68 -26.59 6.86
C ASP A 335 -29.90 -25.19 6.24
N SER A 336 -28.93 -24.70 5.44
CA SER A 336 -28.94 -23.40 4.73
C SER A 336 -29.11 -22.18 5.63
N ALA A 337 -28.71 -22.29 6.90
CA ALA A 337 -28.72 -21.20 7.86
C ALA A 337 -27.38 -20.42 7.83
N VAL A 338 -26.97 -19.97 6.65
CA VAL A 338 -25.72 -19.21 6.47
C VAL A 338 -26.01 -17.71 6.63
N PRO A 339 -25.27 -16.97 7.46
CA PRO A 339 -25.52 -15.54 7.67
C PRO A 339 -25.16 -14.72 6.43
N SER A 340 -25.81 -13.58 6.26
CA SER A 340 -25.37 -12.53 5.32
C SER A 340 -24.17 -11.74 5.87
N PHE A 341 -23.50 -10.95 5.02
CA PHE A 341 -22.44 -10.06 5.46
C PHE A 341 -22.95 -8.99 6.43
N GLU A 342 -24.15 -8.45 6.20
CA GLU A 342 -24.82 -7.48 7.08
C GLU A 342 -25.08 -8.09 8.47
N GLN A 343 -25.62 -9.31 8.53
CA GLN A 343 -25.88 -10.00 9.80
C GLN A 343 -24.60 -10.24 10.62
N LEU A 344 -23.47 -10.49 9.96
CA LEU A 344 -22.17 -10.61 10.62
C LEU A 344 -21.55 -9.24 10.99
N ASN A 345 -22.17 -8.13 10.61
CA ASN A 345 -21.70 -6.78 10.88
C ASN A 345 -22.53 -6.04 11.95
N ASP A 346 -23.85 -6.24 11.99
CA ASP A 346 -24.79 -5.48 12.82
C ASP A 346 -25.14 -6.12 14.18
N ASP A 347 -24.37 -7.14 14.58
CA ASP A 347 -24.56 -7.94 15.80
C ASP A 347 -25.87 -8.74 15.87
N SER A 348 -26.66 -8.82 14.78
CA SER A 348 -27.81 -9.72 14.70
C SER A 348 -27.42 -11.21 14.62
N TRP A 349 -26.15 -11.49 14.30
CA TRP A 349 -25.56 -12.82 14.33
C TRP A 349 -24.49 -12.94 15.42
N ASP A 350 -24.76 -13.77 16.42
CA ASP A 350 -23.82 -13.94 17.53
C ASP A 350 -22.57 -14.74 17.11
N PHE A 351 -21.39 -14.22 17.42
CA PHE A 351 -20.14 -14.78 16.93
C PHE A 351 -19.75 -16.09 17.64
N GLU A 352 -20.15 -16.26 18.90
CA GLU A 352 -19.82 -17.42 19.71
C GLU A 352 -20.81 -18.58 19.47
N THR A 353 -22.07 -18.31 19.75
CA THR A 353 -23.15 -19.31 19.77
C THR A 353 -23.54 -19.70 18.34
N MET A 354 -23.61 -18.72 17.42
CA MET A 354 -24.01 -18.93 16.03
C MET A 354 -22.83 -19.07 15.05
N LYS A 355 -21.61 -19.28 15.56
CA LYS A 355 -20.42 -19.57 14.75
C LYS A 355 -19.98 -18.43 13.81
N GLY A 356 -20.24 -17.18 14.18
CA GLY A 356 -19.83 -16.02 13.39
C GLY A 356 -18.32 -15.92 13.20
N PHE A 357 -17.49 -16.39 14.15
CA PHE A 357 -16.04 -16.47 13.95
C PHE A 357 -15.66 -17.42 12.80
N GLN A 358 -16.26 -18.61 12.76
CA GLN A 358 -16.03 -19.61 11.73
C GLN A 358 -16.50 -19.12 10.35
N PHE A 359 -17.69 -18.52 10.28
CA PHE A 359 -18.21 -17.98 9.01
C PHE A 359 -17.35 -16.81 8.50
N SER A 360 -16.92 -15.91 9.38
CA SER A 360 -16.01 -14.81 9.03
C SER A 360 -14.68 -15.34 8.47
N TYR A 361 -14.12 -16.38 9.09
CA TYR A 361 -12.94 -17.07 8.56
C TYR A 361 -13.17 -17.62 7.15
N LEU A 362 -14.29 -18.34 6.96
CA LEU A 362 -14.64 -18.97 5.68
C LEU A 362 -14.89 -17.95 4.57
N ILE A 363 -15.39 -16.76 4.89
CA ILE A 363 -15.51 -15.66 3.93
C ILE A 363 -14.12 -15.23 3.43
N VAL A 364 -13.18 -15.02 4.34
CA VAL A 364 -11.82 -14.60 3.98
C VAL A 364 -11.13 -15.67 3.15
N GLU A 365 -11.25 -16.93 3.56
CA GLU A 365 -10.73 -18.07 2.80
C GLU A 365 -11.31 -18.12 1.39
N PHE A 366 -12.64 -18.00 1.26
CA PHE A 366 -13.32 -17.95 -0.03
C PHE A 366 -12.81 -16.81 -0.92
N ILE A 367 -12.68 -15.59 -0.37
CA ILE A 367 -12.17 -14.44 -1.13
C ILE A 367 -10.75 -14.71 -1.61
N VAL A 368 -9.88 -15.21 -0.72
CA VAL A 368 -8.47 -15.49 -1.06
C VAL A 368 -8.36 -16.59 -2.12
N GLU A 369 -9.09 -17.70 -1.97
CA GLU A 369 -9.01 -18.82 -2.92
C GLU A 369 -9.64 -18.49 -4.28
N LYS A 370 -10.74 -17.72 -4.30
CA LYS A 370 -11.48 -17.46 -5.55
C LYS A 370 -11.07 -16.18 -6.26
N TYR A 371 -10.71 -15.13 -5.53
CA TYR A 371 -10.41 -13.80 -6.07
C TYR A 371 -8.98 -13.33 -5.77
N GLY A 372 -8.25 -14.03 -4.91
CA GLY A 372 -6.87 -13.72 -4.56
C GLY A 372 -6.71 -12.66 -3.46
N LEU A 373 -5.49 -12.55 -2.96
CA LEU A 373 -5.12 -11.62 -1.89
C LEU A 373 -5.31 -10.14 -2.28
N ASP A 374 -5.19 -9.80 -3.56
CA ASP A 374 -5.42 -8.44 -4.06
C ASP A 374 -6.89 -8.02 -3.88
N ALA A 375 -7.84 -8.90 -4.16
CA ALA A 375 -9.26 -8.64 -3.92
C ALA A 375 -9.57 -8.48 -2.43
N LEU A 376 -8.96 -9.30 -1.57
CA LEU A 376 -9.07 -9.14 -0.12
C LEU A 376 -8.52 -7.77 0.34
N ASN A 377 -7.38 -7.34 -0.23
CA ASN A 377 -6.80 -6.03 0.07
C ASN A 377 -7.69 -4.86 -0.35
N LYS A 378 -8.37 -4.99 -1.50
CA LYS A 378 -9.31 -3.98 -1.99
C LYS A 378 -10.54 -3.88 -1.11
N ILE A 379 -11.15 -5.01 -0.72
CA ILE A 379 -12.37 -5.00 0.12
C ILE A 379 -12.07 -4.52 1.55
N VAL A 380 -10.85 -4.72 2.05
CA VAL A 380 -10.40 -4.08 3.31
C VAL A 380 -10.45 -2.56 3.20
N ARG A 381 -9.97 -1.98 2.10
CA ARG A 381 -9.89 -0.52 1.90
C ARG A 381 -11.23 0.10 1.51
N ASN A 382 -12.07 -0.63 0.79
CA ASN A 382 -13.38 -0.18 0.36
C ASN A 382 -14.43 -1.28 0.53
N SER A 383 -14.92 -1.43 1.76
CA SER A 383 -15.72 -2.59 2.17
C SER A 383 -17.14 -2.67 1.62
N HIS A 384 -17.57 -1.67 0.85
CA HIS A 384 -18.89 -1.64 0.22
C HIS A 384 -18.82 -1.81 -1.31
N ASP A 385 -17.62 -1.78 -1.90
CA ASP A 385 -17.45 -1.84 -3.36
C ASP A 385 -17.40 -3.28 -3.89
N PHE A 386 -18.44 -4.06 -3.60
CA PHE A 386 -18.54 -5.43 -4.09
C PHE A 386 -18.54 -5.49 -5.62
N ASN A 387 -19.22 -4.55 -6.28
CA ASN A 387 -19.31 -4.49 -7.73
C ASN A 387 -17.97 -4.16 -8.39
N GLY A 388 -17.24 -3.17 -7.91
CA GLY A 388 -15.94 -2.80 -8.47
C GLY A 388 -14.88 -3.87 -8.24
N ILE A 389 -14.92 -4.55 -7.10
CA ILE A 389 -13.88 -5.51 -6.69
C ILE A 389 -14.14 -6.91 -7.25
N PHE A 390 -15.38 -7.40 -7.12
CA PHE A 390 -15.74 -8.79 -7.46
C PHE A 390 -16.56 -8.90 -8.76
N GLN A 391 -16.89 -7.77 -9.39
CA GLN A 391 -17.80 -7.68 -10.55
C GLN A 391 -19.18 -8.26 -10.28
N ARG A 392 -19.63 -8.16 -9.01
CA ARG A 392 -20.85 -8.77 -8.51
C ARG A 392 -21.44 -7.94 -7.38
N SER A 393 -22.77 -8.00 -7.25
CA SER A 393 -23.45 -7.48 -6.08
C SER A 393 -23.10 -8.29 -4.82
N GLU A 394 -23.35 -7.70 -3.65
CA GLU A 394 -23.17 -8.38 -2.36
C GLU A 394 -23.98 -9.69 -2.27
N SER A 395 -25.23 -9.68 -2.76
CA SER A 395 -26.10 -10.86 -2.79
C SER A 395 -25.54 -11.98 -3.67
N GLU A 396 -25.06 -11.65 -4.88
CA GLU A 396 -24.46 -12.64 -5.78
C GLU A 396 -23.13 -13.20 -5.26
N LEU A 397 -22.39 -12.40 -4.48
CA LEU A 397 -21.18 -12.86 -3.82
C LEU A 397 -21.53 -13.82 -2.67
N HIS A 398 -22.55 -13.48 -1.88
CA HIS A 398 -23.06 -14.33 -0.80
C HIS A 398 -23.50 -15.70 -1.32
N GLU A 399 -24.30 -15.73 -2.38
CA GLU A 399 -24.76 -16.99 -3.00
C GLU A 399 -23.59 -17.89 -3.43
N GLN A 400 -22.56 -17.30 -4.03
CA GLN A 400 -21.37 -18.06 -4.43
C GLN A 400 -20.53 -18.53 -3.25
N TRP A 401 -20.48 -17.75 -2.17
CA TRP A 401 -19.79 -18.16 -0.95
C TRP A 401 -20.52 -19.34 -0.30
N VAL A 402 -21.85 -19.31 -0.24
CA VAL A 402 -22.69 -20.42 0.21
C VAL A 402 -22.44 -21.67 -0.62
N GLU A 403 -22.42 -21.55 -1.96
CA GLU A 403 -22.13 -22.67 -2.86
C GLU A 403 -20.71 -23.21 -2.65
N TYR A 404 -19.72 -22.32 -2.52
CA TYR A 404 -18.33 -22.69 -2.24
C TYR A 404 -18.21 -23.53 -0.97
N MET A 405 -18.87 -23.13 0.12
CA MET A 405 -18.84 -23.89 1.37
C MET A 405 -19.52 -25.26 1.24
N ARG A 406 -20.65 -25.35 0.52
CA ARG A 406 -21.34 -26.63 0.28
C ARG A 406 -20.49 -27.62 -0.50
N ASN A 407 -19.63 -27.14 -1.39
CA ASN A 407 -18.74 -28.00 -2.18
C ASN A 407 -17.47 -28.42 -1.42
N LYS A 408 -17.06 -27.65 -0.41
CA LYS A 408 -15.82 -27.86 0.36
C LYS A 408 -16.03 -28.69 1.63
N MET A 409 -17.22 -28.63 2.23
CA MET A 409 -17.60 -29.37 3.43
C MET A 409 -18.15 -30.75 3.10
#